data_AF-A0A131Y3L3-F1
#
_entry.id   AF-A0A131Y3L3-F1
#
_cell.length_a   1.000
_cell.length_b   1.000
_cell.length_c   1.000
_cell.angle_alpha   90.00
_cell.angle_beta   90.00
_cell.angle_gamma   90.00
#
_symmetry.space_group_name_H-M   'P 1'
#
loop_
_entity.id
_entity.type
_entity.pdbx_description
1 polymer ?
#
loop_
_entity_poly.entity_id
_entity_poly.type
_entity_poly.pdbx_seq_one_letter_code
_entity_poly.pdbx_strand_id
1 'polypeptide(L)' 'KVGKVVQVYRKKFLVHIERIQREKANGASVPVGIHPSKVLIVKLKMDRDRKKSLERRGLGRQLKDKAMKGKHTEESV' A
#
# COMPACT_ATOMS: atom_id res chain seq x y z
N LYS A 1 11.45 -10.22 -1.11
CA LYS A 1 11.72 -9.89 -2.53
C LYS A 1 10.99 -8.59 -2.87
N VAL A 2 11.68 -7.60 -3.45
CA VAL A 2 11.04 -6.39 -4.01
C VAL A 2 10.73 -6.67 -5.47
N GLY A 3 9.56 -6.25 -5.94
CA GLY A 3 9.14 -6.45 -7.32
C GLY A 3 8.10 -5.42 -7.74
N LYS A 4 7.99 -5.19 -9.04
CA LYS A 4 6.95 -4.34 -9.60
C LYS A 4 5.61 -5.09 -9.53
N VAL A 5 4.53 -4.38 -9.19
CA VAL A 5 3.18 -4.93 -9.32
C VAL A 5 2.84 -5.00 -10.80
N VAL A 6 2.60 -6.21 -11.31
CA VAL A 6 2.29 -6.44 -12.74
C VAL A 6 0.80 -6.24 -12.98
N GLN A 7 -0.04 -6.79 -12.10
CA GLN A 7 -1.48 -6.74 -12.23
C GLN A 7 -2.17 -6.69 -10.87
N VAL A 8 -3.29 -5.95 -10.81
CA VAL A 8 -4.20 -5.93 -9.65
C VAL A 8 -5.46 -6.71 -10.01
N TYR A 9 -5.65 -7.88 -9.37
CA TYR A 9 -6.78 -8.75 -9.62
C TYR A 9 -7.90 -8.51 -8.60
N ARG A 10 -8.73 -7.50 -8.86
CA ARG A 10 -9.78 -7.04 -7.93
C ARG A 10 -10.89 -8.08 -7.69
N LYS A 11 -11.25 -8.92 -8.67
CA LYS A 11 -12.27 -9.98 -8.50
C LYS A 11 -11.93 -10.95 -7.36
N LYS A 12 -10.63 -11.19 -7.12
CA LYS A 12 -10.12 -12.07 -6.05
C LYS A 12 -9.44 -11.30 -4.92
N PHE A 13 -9.41 -9.96 -4.98
CA PHE A 13 -8.67 -9.10 -4.05
C PHE A 13 -7.18 -9.46 -3.89
N LEU A 14 -6.53 -9.85 -4.99
CA LEU A 14 -5.11 -10.23 -5.01
C LEU A 14 -4.29 -9.30 -5.90
N VAL A 15 -2.99 -9.22 -5.61
CA VAL A 15 -1.99 -8.57 -6.47
C VAL A 15 -0.98 -9.60 -6.99
N HIS A 16 -0.55 -9.41 -8.23
CA HIS A 16 0.53 -10.17 -8.85
C HIS A 16 1.79 -9.33 -8.91
N ILE A 17 2.89 -9.88 -8.39
CA ILE A 17 4.18 -9.20 -8.27
C ILE A 17 5.18 -9.89 -9.19
N GLU A 18 5.98 -9.10 -9.90
CA GLU A 18 7.05 -9.57 -10.76
C GLU A 18 8.01 -10.48 -9.97
N ARG A 19 8.49 -11.56 -10.61
CA ARG A 19 9.40 -12.56 -10.03
C ARG A 19 8.85 -13.36 -8.84
N ILE A 20 7.56 -13.19 -8.48
CA ILE A 20 6.86 -14.07 -7.55
C ILE A 20 5.96 -15.01 -8.34
N GLN A 21 6.57 -16.09 -8.82
CA GLN A 21 5.94 -17.10 -9.65
C GLN A 21 6.20 -18.48 -9.07
N ARG A 22 5.33 -19.43 -9.42
CA ARG A 22 5.48 -20.86 -9.11
C ARG A 22 5.39 -21.63 -10.41
N GLU A 23 6.20 -22.68 -10.55
CA GLU A 23 6.10 -23.60 -11.66
C GLU A 23 4.92 -24.57 -11.49
N LYS A 24 4.23 -24.83 -12.60
CA LYS A 24 3.26 -25.93 -12.70
C LYS A 24 4.00 -27.22 -13.08
N ALA A 25 3.33 -28.36 -12.93
CA ALA A 25 3.86 -29.66 -13.35
C ALA A 25 4.24 -29.71 -14.86
N ASN A 26 3.62 -28.87 -15.68
CA ASN A 26 3.91 -28.75 -17.11
C ASN A 26 5.05 -27.77 -17.45
N GLY A 27 5.85 -27.35 -16.46
CA GLY A 27 7.00 -26.45 -16.64
C GLY A 27 6.64 -24.97 -16.86
N ALA A 28 5.37 -24.62 -17.03
CA ALA A 28 4.97 -23.23 -17.19
C ALA A 28 4.92 -22.51 -15.82
N SER A 29 5.50 -21.30 -15.77
CA SER A 29 5.44 -20.43 -14.59
C SER A 29 4.13 -19.65 -14.52
N VAL A 30 3.53 -19.59 -13.32
CA VAL A 30 2.29 -18.85 -13.05
C VAL A 30 2.52 -17.87 -11.89
N PRO A 31 2.03 -16.62 -11.97
CA PRO A 31 2.17 -15.67 -10.89
C PRO A 31 1.38 -16.12 -9.65
N VAL A 32 2.02 -16.02 -8.49
CA VAL A 32 1.35 -16.26 -7.20
C VAL A 32 0.60 -15.00 -6.81
N GLY A 33 -0.67 -15.15 -6.43
CA GLY A 33 -1.48 -14.04 -5.92
C GLY A 33 -1.19 -13.79 -4.44
N ILE A 34 -0.92 -12.53 -4.07
CA ILE A 34 -0.69 -12.12 -2.69
C ILE A 34 -1.76 -11.11 -2.28
N HIS A 35 -2.20 -11.18 -1.01
CA HIS A 35 -3.14 -10.20 -0.47
C HIS A 35 -2.45 -8.83 -0.26
N PRO A 36 -3.05 -7.70 -0.69
CA PRO A 36 -2.41 -6.38 -0.63
C PRO A 36 -2.06 -5.91 0.78
N SER A 37 -2.74 -6.37 1.84
CA SER A 37 -2.38 -6.02 3.22
C SER A 37 -1.14 -6.76 3.76
N LYS A 38 -0.67 -7.79 3.05
CA LYS A 38 0.55 -8.55 3.43
C LYS A 38 1.78 -8.07 2.66
N VAL A 39 1.72 -6.90 2.02
CA VAL A 39 2.84 -6.30 1.27
C VAL A 39 3.10 -4.88 1.73
N LEU A 40 4.35 -4.43 1.55
CA LEU A 40 4.78 -3.07 1.83
C LEU A 40 5.06 -2.34 0.50
N ILE A 41 4.62 -1.09 0.39
CA ILE A 41 4.88 -0.26 -0.78
C ILE A 41 6.25 0.41 -0.63
N VAL A 42 7.20 0.08 -1.51
CA VAL A 42 8.56 0.66 -1.48
C VAL A 42 8.67 1.92 -2.33
N LYS A 43 8.15 1.89 -3.56
CA LYS A 43 8.16 3.03 -4.50
C LYS A 43 6.79 3.23 -5.11
N LEU A 44 6.25 4.44 -4.98
CA LEU A 44 4.97 4.81 -5.57
C LEU A 44 5.15 5.30 -7.01
N LYS A 45 4.24 4.88 -7.90
CA LYS A 45 4.09 5.53 -9.21
C LYS A 45 3.37 6.86 -9.01
N MET A 46 4.06 7.98 -9.22
CA MET A 46 3.42 9.29 -9.11
C MET A 46 2.68 9.63 -10.40
N ASP A 47 1.42 10.04 -10.25
CA ASP A 47 0.58 10.65 -11.27
C ASP A 47 -0.08 11.90 -10.66
N ARG A 48 -0.74 12.72 -11.49
CA ARG A 48 -1.34 13.99 -11.05
C ARG A 48 -2.33 13.78 -9.91
N ASP A 49 -3.18 12.77 -10.02
CA ASP A 49 -4.28 12.55 -9.07
C ASP A 49 -3.77 11.88 -7.78
N ARG A 50 -2.70 11.09 -7.85
CA ARG A 50 -2.01 10.53 -6.70
C ARG A 50 -1.28 11.59 -5.90
N LYS A 51 -0.65 12.59 -6.55
CA LYS A 51 -0.08 13.76 -5.85
C LYS A 51 -1.17 14.50 -5.07
N LYS A 52 -2.28 14.86 -5.74
CA LYS A 52 -3.43 15.52 -5.11
C LYS A 52 -4.00 14.73 -3.93
N SER A 53 -4.13 13.41 -4.07
CA SER A 53 -4.65 12.55 -2.99
C SER A 53 -3.70 12.47 -1.80
N LEU A 54 -2.39 12.39 -2.05
CA LEU A 54 -1.37 12.40 -0.99
C LEU A 54 -1.34 13.73 -0.24
N GLU A 55 -1.36 14.86 -0.94
CA GLU A 55 -1.42 16.20 -0.35
C GLU A 55 -2.66 16.35 0.54
N ARG A 56 -3.85 15.99 0.02
CA ARG A 56 -5.10 16.05 0.78
C ARG A 56 -5.04 15.19 2.05
N ARG A 57 -4.54 13.95 1.96
CA ARG A 57 -4.41 13.07 3.14
C ARG A 57 -3.34 13.55 4.12
N GLY A 58 -2.28 14.18 3.62
CA GLY A 58 -1.22 14.78 4.44
C GLY A 58 -1.74 15.96 5.25
N LEU A 59 -2.42 16.92 4.60
CA LEU A 59 -3.04 18.07 5.26
C LEU A 59 -4.05 17.64 6.34
N GLY A 60 -4.90 16.65 6.04
CA GLY A 60 -5.86 16.13 7.01
C GLY A 60 -5.20 15.52 8.26
N ARG A 61 -4.01 14.91 8.14
CA ARG A 61 -3.25 14.45 9.30
C ARG A 61 -2.64 15.61 10.07
N GLN A 62 -1.99 16.55 9.38
CA GLN A 62 -1.36 17.72 10.03
C GLN A 62 -2.35 18.55 10.84
N LEU A 63 -3.59 18.73 10.36
CA LEU A 63 -4.62 19.43 11.10
C LEU A 63 -5.06 18.67 12.36
N LYS A 64 -5.18 17.33 12.29
CA LYS A 64 -5.45 16.49 13.47
C LYS A 64 -4.31 16.56 14.47
N ASP A 65 -3.08 16.44 14.00
CA ASP A 65 -1.89 16.50 14.85
C ASP A 65 -1.78 17.87 15.54
N LYS A 66 -2.05 18.97 14.81
CA LYS A 66 -2.13 20.32 15.40
C LYS A 66 -3.28 20.48 16.40
N ALA A 67 -4.44 19.86 16.15
CA ALA A 67 -5.58 19.91 17.06
C ALA A 67 -5.40 19.02 18.31
N MET A 68 -4.56 17.98 18.23
CA MET A 68 -4.18 17.13 19.36
C MET A 68 -2.99 17.68 20.16
N LYS A 69 -2.12 18.48 19.53
CA LYS A 69 -0.99 19.14 20.19
C LYS A 69 -1.51 20.14 21.22
N GLY A 70 -1.34 19.83 22.51
CA GLY A 70 -1.74 20.67 23.65
C GLY A 70 -2.96 20.18 24.43
N LYS A 71 -3.59 19.06 24.04
CA LYS A 71 -4.64 18.41 24.84
C LYS A 71 -4.01 17.38 25.79
N HIS A 72 -3.48 17.84 26.92
CA HIS A 72 -3.31 16.99 28.10
C HIS A 72 -4.57 17.12 28.95
N THR A 73 -5.26 16.00 29.19
CA THR A 73 -6.28 15.89 30.23
C THR A 73 -5.60 15.55 31.55
N GLU A 74 -5.99 16.23 32.63
CA GLU A 74 -5.30 16.28 33.93
C GLU A 74 -5.20 14.94 34.69
N GLU A 75 -5.72 13.82 34.17
CA GLU A 75 -5.69 12.49 34.82
C GLU A 75 -4.38 11.70 34.62
N SER A 76 -3.27 12.34 34.23
CA SER A 76 -2.00 11.64 33.96
C SER A 76 -0.77 12.31 34.57
N VAL A 77 -0.93 12.88 35.77
CA VAL A 77 0.18 13.14 36.71
C VAL A 77 0.13 12.15 37.85
#